data_AF-A0A1M5IG40-F1
#
_entry.id   AF-A0A1M5IG40-F1
#
_cell.length_a   1.000
_cell.length_b   1.000
_cell.length_c   1.000
_cell.angle_alpha   90.00
_cell.angle_beta   90.00
_cell.angle_gamma   90.00
#
_symmetry.space_group_name_H-M   'P 1'
#
loop_
_entity.id
_entity.type
_entity.pdbx_description
1 polymer ?
#
loop_
_entity_poly.entity_id
_entity_poly.type
_entity_poly.pdbx_seq_one_letter_code
_entity_poly.pdbx_strand_id
1 'polypeptide(L)'
;MAAAAFAHAQTNIKQSDLQDFSIGKDMEKHEPQNVKYKDGKPLSPGKYIVQMDQEGRSAEGLKSIFEVNTSGKIDGEMSFEMPDRSLESKALYKDDILVKIDKKINGKLLETSYFDQGIFYEKEFEENGDFKSESRSKDGKRIYSKSMNLSGWDIQDDIKGTRTFYYGKTDIIESRSTSRNLEKGATWMEEKFDEKGKLITKEIRYGDDKRKVINRDGSYEIIISTNEGDKVSQYSSKGKLLKTYVAAYPTMSVQ
;
A
#
# COMPACT_ATOMS: atom_id res chain seq x y z
N MET A 1 -18.30 48.94 18.92
CA MET A 1 -18.70 48.13 17.75
C MET A 1 -18.75 46.69 18.20
N ALA A 2 -19.93 46.09 18.25
CA ALA A 2 -20.09 44.68 18.61
C ALA A 2 -19.76 43.83 17.38
N ALA A 3 -18.74 42.97 17.49
CA ALA A 3 -18.49 41.94 16.50
C ALA A 3 -19.64 40.93 16.59
N ALA A 4 -20.52 40.93 15.59
CA ALA A 4 -21.53 39.89 15.44
C ALA A 4 -20.82 38.57 15.18
N ALA A 5 -20.78 37.71 16.20
CA ALA A 5 -20.46 36.31 16.03
C ALA A 5 -21.61 35.70 15.19
N PHE A 6 -21.42 35.59 13.88
CA PHE A 6 -22.29 34.79 13.04
C PHE A 6 -22.10 33.33 13.45
N ALA A 7 -22.95 32.87 14.37
CA ALA A 7 -23.17 31.45 14.55
C ALA A 7 -23.75 30.93 13.22
N HIS A 8 -22.93 30.29 12.40
CA HIS A 8 -23.43 29.63 11.19
C HIS A 8 -24.47 28.59 11.62
N ALA A 9 -25.71 28.78 11.16
CA ALA A 9 -26.81 27.87 11.44
C ALA A 9 -26.44 26.46 10.95
N GLN A 10 -26.68 25.47 11.79
CA GLN A 10 -26.49 24.07 11.44
C GLN A 10 -27.69 23.58 10.61
N THR A 11 -27.43 23.03 9.43
CA THR A 11 -28.47 22.50 8.54
C THR A 11 -28.47 20.97 8.60
N ASN A 12 -29.62 20.35 8.86
CA ASN A 12 -29.77 18.90 8.83
C ASN A 12 -30.38 18.48 7.47
N ILE A 13 -29.76 17.51 6.80
CA ILE A 13 -30.16 17.03 5.47
C ILE A 13 -30.16 15.50 5.47
N LYS A 14 -31.01 14.85 4.68
CA LYS A 14 -30.91 13.39 4.46
C LYS A 14 -29.97 13.10 3.30
N GLN A 15 -29.25 11.98 3.34
CA GLN A 15 -28.42 11.55 2.21
C GLN A 15 -29.23 11.48 0.91
N SER A 16 -30.48 11.00 0.99
CA SER A 16 -31.42 10.95 -0.12
C SER A 16 -31.82 12.31 -0.72
N ASP A 17 -31.44 13.44 -0.12
CA ASP A 17 -31.65 14.77 -0.71
C ASP A 17 -30.42 15.26 -1.50
N LEU A 18 -29.29 14.57 -1.37
CA LEU A 18 -28.02 14.91 -2.02
C LEU A 18 -27.80 14.05 -3.28
N GLN A 19 -27.09 14.62 -4.24
CA GLN A 19 -26.66 13.94 -5.46
C GLN A 19 -25.33 13.22 -5.22
N ASP A 20 -25.29 11.92 -5.49
CA ASP A 20 -24.08 11.08 -5.51
C ASP A 20 -23.16 11.19 -4.27
N PHE A 21 -23.74 11.59 -3.13
CA PHE A 21 -23.06 11.76 -1.87
C PHE A 21 -22.72 10.40 -1.27
N SER A 22 -21.43 10.13 -1.17
CA SER A 22 -20.87 8.91 -0.61
C SER A 22 -19.67 9.24 0.27
N ILE A 23 -19.49 8.46 1.32
CA ILE A 23 -18.35 8.58 2.22
C ILE A 23 -17.09 8.08 1.50
N GLY A 24 -16.02 8.87 1.50
CA GLY A 24 -14.68 8.39 1.15
C GLY A 24 -14.49 7.92 -0.30
N LYS A 25 -15.23 8.51 -1.26
CA LYS A 25 -15.06 8.24 -2.70
C LYS A 25 -13.57 8.27 -3.05
N ASP A 26 -13.06 7.13 -3.54
CA ASP A 26 -11.68 6.78 -3.87
C ASP A 26 -10.68 7.93 -3.68
N MET A 27 -10.16 8.10 -2.46
CA MET A 27 -9.16 9.14 -2.17
C MET A 27 -7.93 9.02 -3.10
N GLU A 28 -7.66 7.83 -3.63
CA GLU A 28 -6.63 7.59 -4.64
C GLU A 28 -6.88 8.35 -5.97
N LYS A 29 -8.14 8.63 -6.33
CA LYS A 29 -8.51 9.40 -7.52
C LYS A 29 -8.35 10.91 -7.32
N HIS A 30 -8.31 11.37 -6.07
CA HIS A 30 -8.17 12.79 -5.72
C HIS A 30 -9.21 13.69 -6.43
N GLU A 31 -10.44 13.18 -6.60
CA GLU A 31 -11.52 13.88 -7.27
C GLU A 31 -12.35 14.70 -6.28
N PRO A 32 -12.87 15.88 -6.69
CA PRO A 32 -13.74 16.67 -5.82
C PRO A 32 -15.08 15.96 -5.57
N GLN A 33 -15.56 15.99 -4.32
CA GLN A 33 -16.82 15.35 -3.95
C GLN A 33 -18.04 16.02 -4.62
N ASN A 34 -17.95 17.32 -4.92
CA ASN A 34 -18.96 18.11 -5.65
C ASN A 34 -20.38 17.96 -5.07
N VAL A 35 -20.53 18.05 -3.75
CA VAL A 35 -21.81 17.77 -3.09
C VAL A 35 -22.85 18.83 -3.42
N LYS A 36 -24.01 18.38 -3.91
CA LYS A 36 -25.14 19.21 -4.33
C LYS A 36 -26.45 18.55 -3.93
N TYR A 37 -27.51 19.34 -3.91
CA TYR A 37 -28.87 18.80 -3.83
C TYR A 37 -29.21 18.00 -5.10
N LYS A 38 -30.17 17.08 -5.00
CA LYS A 38 -30.66 16.30 -6.15
C LYS A 38 -31.25 17.14 -7.28
N ASP A 39 -31.72 18.35 -6.99
CA ASP A 39 -32.17 19.31 -8.00
C ASP A 39 -31.01 20.05 -8.70
N GLY A 40 -29.76 19.69 -8.39
CA GLY A 40 -28.54 20.25 -8.95
C GLY A 40 -28.06 21.54 -8.28
N LYS A 41 -28.80 22.08 -7.31
CA LYS A 41 -28.39 23.30 -6.61
C LYS A 41 -27.18 23.06 -5.69
N PRO A 42 -26.23 24.01 -5.63
CA PRO A 42 -25.12 23.94 -4.69
C PRO A 42 -25.60 24.11 -3.25
N LEU A 43 -24.85 23.55 -2.30
CA LEU A 43 -25.00 23.84 -0.88
C LEU A 43 -24.57 25.28 -0.59
N SER A 44 -25.30 25.95 0.30
CA SER A 44 -24.91 27.29 0.77
C SER A 44 -23.78 27.19 1.81
N PRO A 45 -23.00 28.25 2.04
CA PRO A 45 -21.96 28.24 3.07
C PRO A 45 -22.54 27.98 4.46
N GLY A 46 -21.93 27.10 5.25
CA GLY A 46 -22.39 26.77 6.60
C GLY A 46 -22.04 25.35 7.07
N LYS A 47 -22.51 25.00 8.27
CA LYS A 47 -22.34 23.67 8.88
C LYS A 47 -23.50 22.76 8.48
N TYR A 48 -23.20 21.52 8.11
CA TYR A 48 -24.17 20.51 7.70
C TYR A 48 -24.05 19.25 8.53
N ILE A 49 -25.20 18.64 8.82
CA ILE A 49 -25.30 17.26 9.30
C ILE A 49 -26.13 16.47 8.29
N VAL A 50 -25.49 15.47 7.66
CA VAL A 50 -26.14 14.54 6.76
C VAL A 50 -26.44 13.25 7.50
N GLN A 51 -27.72 12.89 7.58
CA GLN A 51 -28.16 11.60 8.09
C GLN A 51 -28.18 10.60 6.95
N MET A 52 -27.40 9.52 7.07
CA MET A 52 -27.36 8.45 6.06
C MET A 52 -28.65 7.63 6.13
N ASP A 53 -29.37 7.58 5.01
CA ASP A 53 -30.67 6.90 4.87
C ASP A 53 -30.76 6.01 3.62
N GLN A 54 -29.69 5.88 2.84
CA GLN A 54 -29.67 5.05 1.62
C GLN A 54 -28.55 3.99 1.58
N GLU A 55 -27.47 4.15 2.33
CA GLU A 55 -26.44 3.10 2.46
C GLU A 55 -26.98 1.97 3.38
N GLY A 56 -26.74 0.70 3.01
CA GLY A 56 -27.39 -0.49 3.58
C GLY A 56 -27.32 -0.66 5.11
N ARG A 57 -27.80 -1.80 5.64
CA ARG A 57 -28.01 -2.06 7.10
C ARG A 57 -26.87 -1.65 8.06
N SER A 58 -25.64 -1.47 7.57
CA SER A 58 -24.46 -1.00 8.33
C SER A 58 -24.30 0.52 8.44
N ALA A 59 -25.09 1.34 7.73
CA ALA A 59 -25.00 2.81 7.73
C ALA A 59 -26.25 3.50 8.32
N GLU A 60 -27.28 2.74 8.69
CA GLU A 60 -28.50 3.28 9.29
C GLU A 60 -28.17 4.00 10.61
N GLY A 61 -28.41 5.32 10.64
CA GLY A 61 -28.10 6.16 11.80
C GLY A 61 -26.70 6.79 11.80
N LEU A 62 -25.87 6.52 10.79
CA LEU A 62 -24.60 7.22 10.60
C LEU A 62 -24.87 8.70 10.30
N LYS A 63 -24.12 9.58 10.96
CA LYS A 63 -24.15 11.03 10.70
C LYS A 63 -22.82 11.48 10.13
N SER A 64 -22.87 12.25 9.06
CA SER A 64 -21.72 12.98 8.56
C SER A 64 -21.86 14.46 8.86
N ILE A 65 -20.81 15.06 9.43
CA ILE A 65 -20.80 16.46 9.87
C ILE A 65 -19.67 17.17 9.13
N PHE A 66 -19.95 18.24 8.42
CA PHE A 66 -18.95 19.01 7.66
C PHE A 66 -19.33 20.48 7.49
N GLU A 67 -18.38 21.27 7.01
CA GLU A 67 -18.56 22.68 6.67
C GLU A 67 -18.41 22.92 5.17
N VAL A 68 -19.24 23.82 4.65
CA VAL A 68 -19.17 24.32 3.27
C VAL A 68 -18.70 25.77 3.32
N ASN A 69 -17.63 26.08 2.59
CA ASN A 69 -17.04 27.41 2.50
C ASN A 69 -17.86 28.35 1.60
N THR A 70 -17.41 29.61 1.49
CA THR A 70 -18.09 30.65 0.69
C THR A 70 -18.17 30.35 -0.81
N SER A 71 -17.34 29.43 -1.30
CA SER A 71 -17.35 28.97 -2.69
C SER A 71 -18.29 27.77 -2.93
N GLY A 72 -19.03 27.34 -1.90
CA GLY A 72 -19.95 26.20 -2.00
C GLY A 72 -19.25 24.84 -1.96
N LYS A 73 -18.00 24.79 -1.46
CA LYS A 73 -17.19 23.58 -1.38
C LYS A 73 -16.98 23.12 0.07
N ILE A 74 -16.85 21.83 0.30
CA ILE A 74 -16.46 21.26 1.58
C ILE A 74 -15.01 21.63 1.88
N ASP A 75 -14.78 22.20 3.05
CA ASP A 75 -13.45 22.63 3.46
C ASP A 75 -13.29 22.43 4.98
N GLY A 76 -12.19 21.78 5.38
CA GLY A 76 -11.94 21.41 6.77
C GLY A 76 -12.32 19.98 7.13
N GLU A 77 -12.55 19.74 8.42
CA GLU A 77 -12.82 18.41 8.95
C GLU A 77 -14.27 17.97 8.69
N MET A 78 -14.41 16.75 8.17
CA MET A 78 -15.66 16.01 8.08
C MET A 78 -15.60 14.83 9.06
N SER A 79 -16.53 14.76 9.99
CA SER A 79 -16.61 13.67 10.96
C SER A 79 -17.74 12.71 10.60
N PHE A 80 -17.50 11.42 10.77
CA PHE A 80 -18.49 10.37 10.61
C PHE A 80 -18.73 9.71 11.97
N GLU A 81 -19.97 9.83 12.46
CA GLU A 81 -20.38 9.32 13.77
C GLU A 81 -21.31 8.14 13.58
N MET A 82 -20.92 6.99 14.14
CA MET A 82 -21.79 5.84 14.30
C MET A 82 -22.63 5.95 15.59
N PRO A 83 -23.87 5.41 15.63
CA PRO A 83 -24.73 5.47 16.81
C PRO A 83 -24.11 4.88 18.09
N ASP A 84 -23.30 3.82 17.94
CA ASP A 84 -22.66 3.10 19.05
C ASP A 84 -21.30 3.69 19.45
N ARG A 85 -20.80 4.70 18.70
CA ARG A 85 -19.50 5.37 18.87
C ARG A 85 -18.29 4.43 18.93
N SER A 86 -18.43 3.19 18.45
CA SER A 86 -17.34 2.22 18.44
C SER A 86 -16.29 2.56 17.40
N LEU A 87 -16.74 3.15 16.28
CA LEU A 87 -15.94 3.61 15.15
C LEU A 87 -16.03 5.13 15.02
N GLU A 88 -14.88 5.78 15.01
CA GLU A 88 -14.73 7.19 14.68
C GLU A 88 -13.98 7.31 13.36
N SER A 89 -14.55 8.03 12.39
CA SER A 89 -13.83 8.36 11.16
C SER A 89 -13.80 9.87 10.98
N LYS A 90 -12.62 10.41 10.66
CA LYS A 90 -12.41 11.83 10.40
C LYS A 90 -11.70 11.98 9.07
N ALA A 91 -12.34 12.72 8.17
CA ALA A 91 -11.79 13.11 6.89
C ALA A 91 -11.41 14.59 6.91
N LEU A 92 -10.32 14.96 6.23
CA LEU A 92 -9.93 16.34 5.99
C LEU A 92 -10.13 16.65 4.51
N TYR A 93 -10.94 17.67 4.23
CA TYR A 93 -11.17 18.18 2.90
C TYR A 93 -10.47 19.53 2.71
N LYS A 94 -10.03 19.78 1.47
CA LYS A 94 -9.61 21.11 0.99
C LYS A 94 -10.30 21.36 -0.34
N ASP A 95 -11.18 22.35 -0.38
CA ASP A 95 -11.92 22.72 -1.60
C ASP A 95 -12.59 21.51 -2.31
N ASP A 96 -13.41 20.76 -1.57
CA ASP A 96 -14.11 19.51 -1.97
C ASP A 96 -13.22 18.28 -2.19
N ILE A 97 -11.91 18.41 -2.06
CA ILE A 97 -10.98 17.31 -2.30
C ILE A 97 -10.60 16.66 -0.98
N LEU A 98 -10.80 15.34 -0.87
CA LEU A 98 -10.38 14.55 0.27
C LEU A 98 -8.84 14.45 0.30
N VAL A 99 -8.23 14.95 1.37
CA VAL A 99 -6.76 15.00 1.54
C VAL A 99 -6.27 13.95 2.52
N LYS A 100 -7.07 13.65 3.55
CA LYS A 100 -6.69 12.69 4.59
C LYS A 100 -7.94 12.05 5.18
N ILE A 101 -7.85 10.79 5.58
CA ILE A 101 -8.83 10.12 6.42
C ILE A 101 -8.14 9.34 7.53
N ASP A 102 -8.65 9.46 8.75
CA ASP A 102 -8.25 8.67 9.91
C ASP A 102 -9.45 7.86 10.38
N LYS A 103 -9.29 6.55 10.58
CA LYS A 103 -10.29 5.67 11.19
C LYS A 103 -9.76 5.16 12.53
N LYS A 104 -10.58 5.28 13.57
CA LYS A 104 -10.26 4.85 14.93
C LYS A 104 -11.34 3.94 15.48
N ILE A 105 -10.94 2.95 16.28
CA ILE A 105 -11.85 2.17 17.11
C ILE A 105 -11.43 2.32 18.56
N ASN A 106 -12.37 2.66 19.44
CA ASN A 106 -12.12 2.88 20.87
C ASN A 106 -10.94 3.84 21.13
N GLY A 107 -10.82 4.91 20.33
CA GLY A 107 -9.76 5.90 20.42
C GLY A 107 -8.41 5.48 19.81
N LYS A 108 -8.24 4.22 19.38
CA LYS A 108 -7.01 3.73 18.73
C LYS A 108 -7.11 3.85 17.21
N LEU A 109 -6.04 4.35 16.58
CA LEU A 109 -5.96 4.45 15.12
C LEU A 109 -5.85 3.05 14.51
N LEU A 110 -6.72 2.74 13.55
CA LEU A 110 -6.68 1.51 12.75
C LEU A 110 -6.18 1.75 11.35
N GLU A 111 -6.55 2.90 10.78
CA GLU A 111 -6.21 3.24 9.40
C GLU A 111 -5.97 4.73 9.30
N THR A 112 -4.92 5.13 8.60
CA THR A 112 -4.76 6.50 8.14
C THR A 112 -4.32 6.48 6.70
N SER A 113 -4.98 7.28 5.89
CA SER A 113 -4.65 7.41 4.49
C SER A 113 -4.62 8.90 4.13
N TYR A 114 -3.72 9.30 3.24
CA TYR A 114 -3.62 10.70 2.81
C TYR A 114 -3.02 10.81 1.41
N PHE A 115 -3.29 11.94 0.76
CA PHE A 115 -2.75 12.27 -0.54
C PHE A 115 -1.78 13.46 -0.42
N ASP A 116 -0.57 13.29 -0.94
CA ASP A 116 0.44 14.34 -0.98
C ASP A 116 1.27 14.25 -2.27
N GLN A 117 1.45 15.38 -2.96
CA GLN A 117 2.28 15.50 -4.16
C GLN A 117 2.04 14.42 -5.25
N GLY A 118 0.79 14.00 -5.46
CA GLY A 118 0.47 12.97 -6.47
C GLY A 118 0.69 11.54 -5.98
N ILE A 119 0.98 11.35 -4.69
CA ILE A 119 1.17 10.04 -4.06
C ILE A 119 0.08 9.84 -3.01
N PHE A 120 -0.56 8.69 -3.10
CA PHE A 120 -1.49 8.19 -2.13
C PHE A 120 -0.74 7.33 -1.11
N TYR A 121 -0.96 7.60 0.18
CA TYR A 121 -0.33 6.89 1.29
C TYR A 121 -1.40 6.23 2.12
N GLU A 122 -1.14 4.99 2.56
CA GLU A 122 -2.01 4.27 3.48
C GLU A 122 -1.17 3.63 4.57
N LYS A 123 -1.71 3.58 5.79
CA LYS A 123 -1.14 2.85 6.91
C LYS A 123 -2.26 2.16 7.68
N GLU A 124 -2.05 0.89 7.99
CA GLU A 124 -2.94 0.10 8.83
C GLU A 124 -2.25 -0.30 10.14
N PHE A 125 -3.08 -0.45 11.16
CA PHE A 125 -2.72 -0.87 12.50
C PHE A 125 -3.70 -1.96 12.97
N GLU A 126 -3.21 -2.84 13.82
CA GLU A 126 -4.03 -3.82 14.54
C GLU A 126 -4.87 -3.11 15.63
N GLU A 127 -5.92 -3.78 16.13
CA GLU A 127 -6.77 -3.25 17.22
C GLU A 127 -6.00 -2.98 18.52
N ASN A 128 -4.89 -3.66 18.73
CA ASN A 128 -4.03 -3.41 19.87
C ASN A 128 -3.22 -2.10 19.71
N GLY A 129 -3.12 -1.54 18.50
CA GLY A 129 -2.34 -0.35 18.13
C GLY A 129 -1.03 -0.67 17.42
N ASP A 130 -0.69 -1.94 17.22
CA ASP A 130 0.55 -2.34 16.55
C ASP A 130 0.48 -2.02 15.06
N PHE A 131 1.62 -1.58 14.51
CA PHE A 131 1.75 -1.35 13.08
C PHE A 131 1.58 -2.66 12.29
N LYS A 132 0.72 -2.63 11.26
CA LYS A 132 0.39 -3.80 10.43
C LYS A 132 0.94 -3.67 9.01
N SER A 133 0.69 -2.54 8.36
CA SER A 133 1.12 -2.31 6.98
C SER A 133 1.19 -0.83 6.62
N GLU A 134 1.96 -0.51 5.58
CA GLU A 134 1.91 0.77 4.88
C GLU A 134 2.08 0.55 3.38
N SER A 135 1.44 1.39 2.58
CA SER A 135 1.52 1.39 1.13
C SER A 135 1.74 2.81 0.60
N ARG A 136 2.27 2.88 -0.63
CA ARG A 136 2.24 4.11 -1.43
C ARG A 136 1.81 3.76 -2.83
N SER A 137 0.88 4.52 -3.37
CA SER A 137 0.39 4.37 -4.74
C SER A 137 0.53 5.68 -5.50
N LYS A 138 0.80 5.57 -6.79
CA LYS A 138 0.82 6.69 -7.74
C LYS A 138 0.07 6.27 -8.98
N ASP A 139 -0.89 7.09 -9.42
CA ASP A 139 -1.71 6.84 -10.61
C ASP A 139 -2.42 5.46 -10.57
N GLY A 140 -2.97 5.07 -9.41
CA GLY A 140 -3.64 3.78 -9.24
C GLY A 140 -2.69 2.57 -9.08
N LYS A 141 -1.38 2.80 -9.08
CA LYS A 141 -0.37 1.72 -9.02
C LYS A 141 0.43 1.82 -7.74
N ARG A 142 0.44 0.74 -6.97
CA ARG A 142 1.31 0.59 -5.79
C ARG A 142 2.77 0.65 -6.23
N ILE A 143 3.54 1.55 -5.63
CA ILE A 143 4.97 1.77 -5.89
C ILE A 143 5.85 1.36 -4.71
N TYR A 144 5.24 1.23 -3.52
CA TYR A 144 5.89 0.76 -2.31
C TYR A 144 4.87 0.07 -1.41
N SER A 145 5.31 -0.98 -0.72
CA SER A 145 4.56 -1.59 0.36
C SER A 145 5.49 -2.16 1.42
N LYS A 146 5.08 -2.04 2.68
CA LYS A 146 5.65 -2.77 3.80
C LYS A 146 4.49 -3.42 4.55
N SER A 147 4.51 -4.74 4.70
CA SER A 147 3.44 -5.47 5.38
C SER A 147 3.99 -6.66 6.14
N MET A 148 3.36 -6.98 7.26
CA MET A 148 3.60 -8.24 7.96
C MET A 148 2.88 -9.37 7.23
N ASN A 149 3.58 -10.43 6.89
CA ASN A 149 3.00 -11.71 6.46
C ASN A 149 3.23 -12.78 7.55
N LEU A 150 2.76 -14.01 7.33
CA LEU A 150 2.92 -15.11 8.30
C LEU A 150 4.39 -15.43 8.63
N SER A 151 5.31 -15.14 7.71
CA SER A 151 6.74 -15.44 7.80
C SER A 151 7.58 -14.27 8.29
N GLY A 152 7.07 -13.04 8.24
CA GLY A 152 7.72 -11.83 8.73
C GLY A 152 7.42 -10.58 7.89
N TRP A 153 8.29 -9.57 7.97
CA TRP A 153 8.12 -8.35 7.18
C TRP A 153 8.45 -8.58 5.70
N ASP A 154 7.58 -8.14 4.81
CA ASP A 154 7.80 -8.03 3.37
C ASP A 154 7.79 -6.56 2.96
N ILE A 155 8.90 -6.09 2.39
CA ILE A 155 9.07 -4.72 1.92
C ILE A 155 9.35 -4.75 0.43
N GLN A 156 8.47 -4.17 -0.37
CA GLN A 156 8.60 -4.01 -1.81
C GLN A 156 8.71 -2.52 -2.16
N ASP A 157 9.69 -2.16 -2.98
CA ASP A 157 9.92 -0.82 -3.51
C ASP A 157 10.13 -0.94 -5.02
N ASP A 158 9.06 -0.67 -5.80
CA ASP A 158 9.06 -0.85 -7.25
C ASP A 158 9.84 0.25 -7.97
N ILE A 159 10.02 1.40 -7.31
CA ILE A 159 10.87 2.49 -7.84
C ILE A 159 12.32 2.03 -7.85
N LYS A 160 12.78 1.44 -6.75
CA LYS A 160 14.13 0.87 -6.63
C LYS A 160 14.24 -0.51 -7.27
N GLY A 161 13.12 -1.17 -7.55
CA GLY A 161 13.08 -2.54 -8.04
C GLY A 161 13.62 -3.52 -7.01
N THR A 162 13.29 -3.33 -5.73
CA THR A 162 13.77 -4.17 -4.63
C THR A 162 12.63 -4.81 -3.87
N ARG A 163 12.80 -6.05 -3.40
CA ARG A 163 11.92 -6.69 -2.43
C ARG A 163 12.74 -7.37 -1.34
N THR A 164 12.44 -7.12 -0.08
CA THR A 164 13.17 -7.65 1.08
C THR A 164 12.20 -8.37 2.02
N PHE A 165 12.54 -9.60 2.37
CA PHE A 165 11.85 -10.39 3.38
C PHE A 165 12.69 -10.48 4.64
N TYR A 166 12.05 -10.42 5.80
CA TYR A 166 12.67 -10.54 7.11
C TYR A 166 12.14 -11.76 7.85
N TYR A 167 12.98 -12.37 8.69
CA TYR A 167 12.57 -13.44 9.58
C TYR A 167 11.64 -12.92 10.67
N GLY A 168 10.37 -13.33 10.65
CA GLY A 168 9.36 -12.97 11.65
C GLY A 168 9.27 -11.45 11.89
N LYS A 169 9.12 -11.06 13.16
CA LYS A 169 9.14 -9.65 13.59
C LYS A 169 10.55 -9.14 13.93
N THR A 170 11.59 -9.65 13.26
CA THR A 170 12.98 -9.24 13.51
C THR A 170 13.49 -8.28 12.44
N ASP A 171 14.66 -7.68 12.69
CA ASP A 171 15.40 -6.88 11.69
C ASP A 171 16.38 -7.74 10.86
N ILE A 172 16.29 -9.06 10.96
CA ILE A 172 17.16 -10.00 10.23
C ILE A 172 16.53 -10.31 8.89
N ILE A 173 17.23 -9.94 7.82
CA ILE A 173 16.81 -10.22 6.44
C ILE A 173 16.91 -11.72 6.20
N GLU A 174 15.86 -12.30 5.63
CA GLU A 174 15.82 -13.66 5.10
C GLU A 174 16.29 -13.66 3.64
N SER A 175 15.71 -12.76 2.83
CA SER A 175 16.07 -12.62 1.43
C SER A 175 15.88 -11.20 0.92
N ARG A 176 16.65 -10.85 -0.10
CA ARG A 176 16.53 -9.58 -0.83
C ARG A 176 16.66 -9.85 -2.31
N SER A 177 15.69 -9.41 -3.09
CA SER A 177 15.75 -9.40 -4.55
C SER A 177 15.89 -7.99 -5.11
N THR A 178 16.53 -7.87 -6.27
CA THR A 178 16.75 -6.60 -6.99
C THR A 178 16.61 -6.82 -8.50
N SER A 179 15.90 -5.92 -9.18
CA SER A 179 15.63 -5.96 -10.63
C SER A 179 16.06 -4.71 -11.38
N ARG A 180 16.56 -3.68 -10.70
CA ARG A 180 17.07 -2.43 -11.29
C ARG A 180 18.49 -2.15 -10.80
N ASN A 181 19.22 -1.31 -11.53
CA ASN A 181 20.61 -0.92 -11.21
C ASN A 181 21.56 -2.12 -11.05
N LEU A 182 21.36 -3.15 -11.87
CA LEU A 182 22.17 -4.37 -11.87
C LEU A 182 23.42 -4.22 -12.76
N GLU A 183 24.35 -5.16 -12.61
CA GLU A 183 25.49 -5.28 -13.53
C GLU A 183 25.06 -5.54 -14.98
N LYS A 184 25.94 -5.23 -15.95
CA LYS A 184 25.61 -5.35 -17.37
C LYS A 184 25.15 -6.78 -17.72
N GLY A 185 23.97 -6.88 -18.32
CA GLY A 185 23.37 -8.13 -18.77
C GLY A 185 22.57 -8.88 -17.70
N ALA A 186 22.67 -8.49 -16.43
CA ALA A 186 21.85 -9.06 -15.37
C ALA A 186 20.43 -8.47 -15.40
N THR A 187 19.44 -9.34 -15.22
CA THR A 187 18.00 -9.00 -15.24
C THR A 187 17.38 -9.11 -13.85
N TRP A 188 17.98 -9.92 -12.97
CA TRP A 188 17.52 -10.12 -11.60
C TRP A 188 18.65 -10.61 -10.71
N MET A 189 18.59 -10.26 -9.44
CA MET A 189 19.51 -10.74 -8.40
C MET A 189 18.74 -11.05 -7.13
N GLU A 190 19.12 -12.12 -6.43
CA GLU A 190 18.62 -12.44 -5.08
C GLU A 190 19.76 -12.84 -4.16
N GLU A 191 19.68 -12.36 -2.93
CA GLU A 191 20.57 -12.68 -1.83
C GLU A 191 19.74 -13.35 -0.74
N LYS A 192 20.18 -14.52 -0.25
CA LYS A 192 19.57 -15.25 0.87
C LYS A 192 20.50 -15.28 2.05
N PHE A 193 19.97 -15.13 3.25
CA PHE A 193 20.72 -15.00 4.49
C PHE A 193 20.26 -16.04 5.51
N ASP A 194 21.13 -16.40 6.46
CA ASP A 194 20.77 -17.22 7.61
C ASP A 194 20.12 -16.37 8.71
N GLU A 195 19.54 -17.03 9.73
CA GLU A 195 18.94 -16.38 10.90
C GLU A 195 19.94 -15.54 11.73
N LYS A 196 21.24 -15.57 11.40
CA LYS A 196 22.28 -14.72 12.00
C LYS A 196 22.66 -13.54 11.09
N GLY A 197 21.93 -13.35 9.99
CA GLY A 197 22.14 -12.29 9.01
C GLY A 197 23.33 -12.52 8.07
N LYS A 198 23.88 -13.74 7.98
CA LYS A 198 25.01 -14.03 7.10
C LYS A 198 24.53 -14.55 5.76
N LEU A 199 25.11 -14.02 4.67
CA LEU A 199 24.82 -14.45 3.31
C LEU A 199 25.07 -15.96 3.16
N ILE A 200 24.06 -16.69 2.68
CA ILE A 200 24.12 -18.11 2.32
C ILE A 200 24.42 -18.23 0.82
N THR A 201 23.62 -17.57 0.00
CA THR A 201 23.75 -17.58 -1.46
C THR A 201 23.39 -16.24 -2.08
N LYS A 202 23.97 -15.99 -3.25
CA LYS A 202 23.62 -14.89 -4.15
C LYS A 202 23.41 -15.43 -5.56
N GLU A 203 22.19 -15.35 -6.07
CA GLU A 203 21.83 -15.73 -7.43
C GLU A 203 21.74 -14.47 -8.30
N ILE A 204 22.33 -14.52 -9.49
CA ILE A 204 22.22 -13.48 -10.52
C ILE A 204 21.70 -14.16 -11.79
N ARG A 205 20.62 -13.64 -12.37
CA ARG A 205 20.06 -14.09 -13.65
C ARG A 205 20.43 -13.11 -14.74
N TYR A 206 20.76 -13.64 -15.90
CA TYR A 206 21.07 -12.90 -17.11
C TYR A 206 20.01 -13.17 -18.18
N GLY A 207 19.92 -12.31 -19.20
CA GLY A 207 18.87 -12.40 -20.24
C GLY A 207 18.97 -13.59 -21.21
N ASP A 208 20.00 -14.42 -21.09
CA ASP A 208 20.33 -15.57 -21.95
C ASP A 208 20.09 -16.93 -21.25
N ASP A 209 19.09 -17.01 -20.35
CA ASP A 209 18.79 -18.17 -19.50
C ASP A 209 19.98 -18.67 -18.66
N LYS A 210 20.99 -17.81 -18.53
CA LYS A 210 22.16 -18.03 -17.73
C LYS A 210 21.93 -17.53 -16.31
N ARG A 211 22.40 -18.30 -15.35
CA ARG A 211 22.35 -17.96 -13.93
C ARG A 211 23.72 -18.17 -13.30
N LYS A 212 24.08 -17.29 -12.37
CA LYS A 212 25.28 -17.42 -11.54
C LYS A 212 24.85 -17.51 -10.09
N VAL A 213 25.19 -18.62 -9.43
CA VAL A 213 24.92 -18.83 -8.00
C VAL A 213 26.23 -18.77 -7.25
N ILE A 214 26.37 -17.83 -6.32
CA ILE A 214 27.57 -17.63 -5.51
C ILE A 214 27.25 -18.08 -4.10
N ASN A 215 28.04 -19.01 -3.57
CA ASN A 215 27.90 -19.52 -2.21
C ASN A 215 28.65 -18.62 -1.22
N ARG A 216 28.33 -18.79 0.06
CA ARG A 216 28.97 -18.09 1.20
C ARG A 216 30.50 -18.16 1.22
N ASP A 217 31.10 -19.26 0.77
CA ASP A 217 32.55 -19.45 0.73
C ASP A 217 33.22 -18.78 -0.49
N GLY A 218 32.42 -18.13 -1.35
CA GLY A 218 32.85 -17.50 -2.59
C GLY A 218 32.94 -18.45 -3.79
N SER A 219 32.76 -19.77 -3.59
CA SER A 219 32.58 -20.69 -4.72
C SER A 219 31.32 -20.32 -5.49
N TYR A 220 31.28 -20.64 -6.78
CA TYR A 220 30.11 -20.30 -7.59
C TYR A 220 29.87 -21.29 -8.72
N GLU A 221 28.63 -21.31 -9.16
CA GLU A 221 28.16 -22.10 -10.29
C GLU A 221 27.70 -21.17 -11.40
N ILE A 222 27.98 -21.53 -12.65
CA ILE A 222 27.35 -20.96 -13.83
C ILE A 222 26.43 -22.04 -14.39
N ILE A 223 25.15 -21.71 -14.48
CA ILE A 223 24.08 -22.59 -14.93
C ILE A 223 23.52 -22.01 -16.23
N ILE A 224 23.45 -22.82 -17.28
CA ILE A 224 22.83 -22.47 -18.56
C ILE A 224 21.77 -23.52 -18.84
N SER A 225 20.51 -23.09 -18.95
CA SER A 225 19.42 -24.00 -19.27
C SER A 225 19.50 -24.42 -20.75
N THR A 226 19.32 -25.71 -21.01
CA THR A 226 19.35 -26.32 -22.35
C THR A 226 18.19 -27.29 -22.50
N ASN A 227 17.92 -27.75 -23.73
CA ASN A 227 16.85 -28.71 -23.99
C ASN A 227 17.03 -30.06 -23.26
N GLU A 228 18.27 -30.41 -22.89
CA GLU A 228 18.62 -31.69 -22.24
C GLU A 228 18.73 -31.55 -20.70
N GLY A 229 18.54 -30.35 -20.16
CA GLY A 229 18.73 -30.04 -18.74
C GLY A 229 19.59 -28.80 -18.51
N ASP A 230 19.96 -28.58 -17.26
CA ASP A 230 20.82 -27.46 -16.87
C ASP A 230 22.30 -27.87 -17.00
N LYS A 231 23.05 -27.18 -17.87
CA LYS A 231 24.52 -27.31 -17.92
C LYS A 231 25.11 -26.50 -16.78
N VAL A 232 25.73 -27.19 -15.82
CA VAL A 232 26.32 -26.59 -14.61
C VAL A 232 27.83 -26.62 -14.69
N SER A 233 28.48 -25.48 -14.50
CA SER A 233 29.93 -25.35 -14.34
C SER A 233 30.27 -24.80 -12.96
N GLN A 234 30.97 -25.58 -12.15
CA GLN A 234 31.32 -25.27 -10.76
C GLN A 234 32.74 -24.72 -10.66
N TYR A 235 32.90 -23.63 -9.91
CA TYR A 235 34.16 -22.93 -9.73
C TYR A 235 34.48 -22.76 -8.25
N SER A 236 35.76 -22.84 -7.90
CA SER A 236 36.23 -22.47 -6.55
C SER A 236 36.13 -20.97 -6.32
N SER A 237 36.29 -20.54 -5.08
CA SER A 237 36.35 -19.11 -4.71
C SER A 237 37.49 -18.32 -5.37
N LYS A 238 38.49 -19.02 -5.92
CA LYS A 238 39.59 -18.42 -6.70
C LYS A 238 39.33 -18.43 -8.22
N GLY A 239 38.14 -18.84 -8.67
CA GLY A 239 37.76 -18.92 -10.08
C GLY A 239 38.30 -20.13 -10.84
N LYS A 240 38.85 -21.14 -10.15
CA LYS A 240 39.30 -22.38 -10.80
C LYS A 240 38.09 -23.25 -11.12
N LEU A 241 37.91 -23.65 -12.39
CA LEU A 241 36.91 -24.63 -12.79
C LEU A 241 37.20 -25.97 -12.08
N LEU A 242 36.22 -26.49 -11.36
CA LEU A 242 36.30 -27.74 -10.61
C LEU A 242 35.64 -28.88 -11.38
N LYS A 243 34.44 -28.63 -11.93
CA LYS A 243 33.63 -29.64 -12.61
C LYS A 243 32.63 -28.99 -13.56
N THR A 244 32.29 -29.70 -14.63
CA THR A 244 31.14 -29.40 -15.49
C THR A 244 30.29 -30.67 -15.64
N TYR A 245 28.97 -30.54 -15.58
CA TYR A 245 28.03 -31.64 -15.79
C TYR A 245 26.68 -31.11 -16.30
N VAL A 246 25.81 -32.01 -16.77
CA VAL A 246 24.43 -31.70 -17.15
C VAL A 246 23.50 -32.29 -16.09
N ALA A 247 22.72 -31.44 -15.44
CA ALA A 247 21.63 -31.83 -14.56
C ALA A 247 20.37 -32.03 -15.41
N ALA A 248 20.14 -33.27 -15.85
CA ALA A 248 19.02 -33.60 -16.73
C ALA A 248 17.68 -33.33 -16.03
N TYR A 249 16.72 -32.76 -16.77
CA TYR A 249 15.35 -32.68 -16.27
C TYR A 249 14.77 -34.10 -16.19
N PRO A 250 14.04 -34.46 -15.12
CA PRO A 250 13.40 -35.76 -15.05
C PRO A 250 12.44 -35.90 -16.24
N THR A 251 12.69 -36.88 -17.11
CA THR A 251 11.75 -37.24 -18.17
C THR A 251 10.50 -37.81 -17.51
N MET A 252 9.36 -37.12 -17.61
CA MET A 252 8.09 -37.72 -17.27
C MET A 252 7.84 -38.87 -18.24
N SER A 253 8.00 -40.11 -17.78
CA SER A 253 7.57 -41.29 -18.52
C SER A 253 6.05 -41.24 -18.61
N VAL A 254 5.52 -40.98 -19.81
CA VAL A 254 4.11 -41.19 -20.11
C VAL A 254 3.91 -42.71 -20.12
N GLN A 255 3.19 -43.23 -19.12
CA GLN A 255 2.62 -44.58 -19.15
C GLN A 255 1.29 -44.55 -19.89
#